data_AF-A0A4T0WVK0-F1
#
_entry.id   AF-A0A4T0WVK0-F1
#
_cell.length_a   1.000
_cell.length_b   1.000
_cell.length_c   1.000
_cell.angle_alpha   90.00
_cell.angle_beta   90.00
_cell.angle_gamma   90.00
#
_symmetry.space_group_name_H-M   'P 1'
#
loop_
_entity.id
_entity.type
_entity.pdbx_description
1 polymer ?
#
loop_
_entity_poly.entity_id
_entity_poly.type
_entity_poly.pdbx_seq_one_letter_code
_entity_poly.pdbx_strand_id
1 'polypeptide(L)'
;MFARQTLRSARLAQPVARRNASNIVAKVNTLTEKSIYYSKVALELSKAVYKKEGLAPPSIAEFEKVYQCALNQAKLLAKDPKVVTETIVKNAQGFSKDETIRYICYFIQIVGFFSLGEIIGRRHIVGYEEH
;
A
#
# COMPACT_ATOMS: atom_id res chain seq x y z
N MET A 1 77.15 16.75 10.88
CA MET A 1 75.93 15.91 10.80
C MET A 1 74.98 16.30 11.93
N PHE A 2 74.05 17.25 11.76
CA PHE A 2 72.95 17.43 12.72
C PHE A 2 71.71 18.04 12.05
N ALA A 3 70.57 17.42 12.36
CA ALA A 3 69.21 17.98 12.38
C ALA A 3 68.49 18.30 11.05
N ARG A 4 68.08 17.25 10.31
CA ARG A 4 66.87 17.27 9.47
C ARG A 4 65.77 16.41 10.11
N GLN A 5 65.14 16.85 11.21
CA GLN A 5 64.13 16.01 11.88
C GLN A 5 62.94 16.74 12.54
N THR A 6 62.67 18.01 12.27
CA THR A 6 61.63 18.77 13.00
C THR A 6 60.31 19.02 12.26
N LEU A 7 60.07 18.43 11.08
CA LEU A 7 58.82 18.66 10.32
C LEU A 7 57.85 17.46 10.29
N ARG A 8 57.83 16.58 11.30
CA ARG A 8 56.99 15.36 11.28
C ARG A 8 55.97 15.20 12.41
N SER A 9 55.64 16.26 13.16
CA SER A 9 54.73 16.16 14.31
C SER A 9 53.39 16.90 14.18
N ALA A 10 53.07 17.53 13.04
CA ALA A 10 51.82 18.28 12.86
C ALA A 10 50.71 17.51 12.11
N ARG A 11 50.56 16.19 12.31
CA ARG A 11 49.51 15.38 11.64
C ARG A 11 48.52 14.64 12.55
N LEU A 12 48.59 14.78 13.88
CA LEU A 12 47.82 13.90 14.77
C LEU A 12 47.08 14.61 15.91
N ALA A 13 46.31 15.65 15.58
CA ALA A 13 45.25 16.13 16.46
C ALA A 13 44.08 16.62 15.61
N GLN A 14 43.27 15.69 15.10
CA GLN A 14 41.96 16.08 14.61
C GLN A 14 41.15 16.57 15.83
N PRO A 15 40.59 17.80 15.81
CA PRO A 15 39.83 18.33 16.93
C PRO A 15 38.68 17.37 17.28
N VAL A 16 38.36 17.22 18.57
CA VAL A 16 37.30 16.33 19.08
C VAL A 16 35.98 16.51 18.32
N ALA A 17 35.69 17.73 17.87
CA ALA A 17 34.56 18.05 16.99
C ALA A 17 34.56 17.28 15.65
N ARG A 18 35.71 17.10 15.00
CA ARG A 18 35.82 16.29 13.75
C ARG A 18 35.59 14.80 14.00
N ARG A 19 36.02 14.29 15.16
CA ARG A 19 35.79 12.88 15.55
C ARG A 19 34.32 12.59 15.83
N ASN A 20 33.62 13.53 16.48
CA ASN A 20 32.18 13.42 16.72
C ASN A 20 31.39 13.52 15.41
N ALA A 21 31.78 14.44 14.51
CA ALA A 21 31.18 14.55 13.18
C ALA A 21 31.39 13.28 12.34
N SER A 22 32.59 12.68 12.34
CA SER A 22 32.86 11.43 11.62
C SER A 22 32.04 10.25 12.16
N ASN A 23 31.83 10.19 13.49
CA ASN A 23 31.02 9.15 14.11
C ASN A 23 29.52 9.30 13.77
N ILE A 24 29.00 10.53 13.70
CA ILE A 24 27.62 10.78 13.29
C ILE A 24 27.42 10.42 11.81
N VAL A 25 28.36 10.81 10.94
CA VAL A 25 28.31 10.45 9.51
C VAL A 25 28.34 8.93 9.33
N ALA A 26 29.20 8.23 10.08
CA ALA A 26 29.22 6.76 10.05
C ALA A 26 27.88 6.15 10.49
N LYS A 27 27.26 6.67 11.57
CA LYS A 27 25.93 6.22 12.01
C LYS A 27 24.85 6.49 10.95
N VAL A 28 24.83 7.67 10.34
CA VAL A 28 23.88 8.02 9.27
C VAL A 28 24.06 7.06 8.09
N ASN A 29 25.28 6.83 7.64
CA ASN A 29 25.55 5.89 6.54
C ASN A 29 25.03 4.48 6.84
N THR A 30 25.27 3.96 8.06
CA THR A 30 24.73 2.64 8.45
C THR A 30 23.20 2.60 8.53
N LEU A 31 22.55 3.70 8.94
CA LEU A 31 21.09 3.78 8.93
C LEU A 31 20.56 3.83 7.49
N THR A 32 21.19 4.61 6.61
CA THR A 32 20.84 4.69 5.19
C THR A 32 20.97 3.32 4.52
N GLU A 33 22.07 2.61 4.74
CA GLU A 33 22.27 1.25 4.20
C GLU A 33 21.18 0.28 4.69
N LYS A 34 20.84 0.31 5.98
CA LYS A 34 19.75 -0.49 6.55
C LYS A 34 18.39 -0.13 5.96
N SER A 35 18.08 1.15 5.81
CA SER A 35 16.84 1.61 5.19
C SER A 35 16.73 1.18 3.72
N ILE A 36 17.83 1.23 2.97
CA ILE A 36 17.87 0.74 1.58
C ILE A 36 17.63 -0.78 1.56
N TYR A 37 18.22 -1.53 2.48
CA TYR A 37 17.98 -2.97 2.56
C TYR A 37 16.51 -3.30 2.87
N TYR A 38 15.95 -2.70 3.93
CA TYR A 38 14.57 -2.97 4.33
C TYR A 38 13.55 -2.50 3.31
N SER A 39 13.79 -1.38 2.62
CA SER A 39 12.92 -0.95 1.52
C SER A 39 12.91 -1.94 0.36
N LYS A 40 14.06 -2.51 -0.02
CA LYS A 40 14.12 -3.57 -1.04
C LYS A 40 13.34 -4.81 -0.62
N VAL A 41 13.51 -5.26 0.62
CA VAL A 41 12.77 -6.41 1.15
C VAL A 41 11.27 -6.12 1.17
N ALA A 42 10.87 -4.94 1.64
CA ALA A 42 9.47 -4.52 1.65
C ALA A 42 8.86 -4.49 0.23
N LEU A 43 9.63 -4.06 -0.78
CA LEU A 43 9.21 -4.07 -2.18
C LEU A 43 9.05 -5.49 -2.74
N GLU A 44 9.93 -6.43 -2.42
CA GLU A 44 9.75 -7.82 -2.87
C GLU A 44 8.58 -8.51 -2.17
N LEU A 45 8.38 -8.23 -0.88
CA LEU A 45 7.22 -8.71 -0.14
C LEU A 45 5.92 -8.12 -0.70
N SER A 46 5.89 -6.81 -1.00
CA SER A 46 4.69 -6.19 -1.59
C SER A 46 4.36 -6.75 -2.96
N LYS A 47 5.35 -7.06 -3.80
CA LYS A 47 5.13 -7.77 -5.08
C LYS A 47 4.52 -9.15 -4.87
N ALA A 48 5.00 -9.91 -3.89
CA ALA A 48 4.47 -11.23 -3.59
C ALA A 48 3.00 -11.17 -3.14
N VAL A 49 2.68 -10.22 -2.25
CA VAL A 49 1.31 -9.97 -1.78
C VAL A 49 0.41 -9.51 -2.94
N TYR A 50 0.88 -8.58 -3.78
CA TYR A 50 0.12 -8.07 -4.93
C TYR A 50 -0.36 -9.19 -5.86
N LYS A 51 0.52 -10.17 -6.12
CA LYS A 51 0.17 -11.33 -6.96
C LYS A 51 -0.73 -12.32 -6.22
N LYS A 52 -0.47 -12.61 -4.94
CA LYS A 52 -1.24 -13.60 -4.17
C LYS A 52 -2.66 -13.13 -3.86
N GLU A 53 -2.83 -11.86 -3.56
CA GLU A 53 -4.14 -11.26 -3.24
C GLU A 53 -4.93 -10.87 -4.50
N GLY A 54 -4.40 -11.13 -5.70
CA GLY A 54 -5.10 -10.83 -6.94
C GLY A 54 -5.39 -9.34 -7.12
N LEU A 55 -4.49 -8.45 -6.66
CA LEU A 55 -4.62 -6.99 -6.83
C LEU A 55 -4.34 -6.54 -8.28
N ALA A 56 -3.97 -7.47 -9.15
CA ALA A 56 -3.89 -7.23 -10.58
C ALA A 56 -5.30 -7.00 -11.15
N PRO A 57 -5.46 -6.06 -12.09
CA PRO A 57 -6.73 -5.90 -12.77
C PRO A 57 -7.13 -7.22 -13.44
N PRO A 58 -8.39 -7.64 -13.32
CA PRO A 58 -8.86 -8.90 -13.90
C PRO A 58 -8.80 -8.86 -15.42
N SER A 59 -8.85 -10.03 -16.04
CA SER A 59 -8.93 -10.14 -17.49
C SER A 59 -10.28 -9.58 -18.01
N ILE A 60 -10.29 -9.13 -19.27
CA ILE A 60 -11.50 -8.59 -19.90
C ILE A 60 -12.64 -9.63 -19.91
N ALA A 61 -12.32 -10.91 -20.08
CA ALA A 61 -13.29 -12.00 -20.07
C ALA A 61 -13.95 -12.19 -18.69
N GLU A 62 -13.17 -12.05 -17.61
CA GLU A 62 -13.71 -12.10 -16.24
C GLU A 62 -14.61 -10.90 -15.94
N PHE A 63 -14.23 -9.72 -16.42
CA PHE A 63 -15.05 -8.53 -16.31
C PHE A 63 -16.38 -8.68 -17.05
N GLU A 64 -16.37 -9.21 -18.28
CA GLU A 64 -17.58 -9.50 -19.04
C GLU A 64 -18.48 -10.49 -18.29
N LYS A 65 -17.91 -11.55 -17.71
CA LYS A 65 -18.66 -12.54 -16.94
C LYS A 65 -19.40 -11.90 -15.75
N VAL A 66 -18.72 -11.04 -14.99
CA VAL A 66 -19.34 -10.33 -13.85
C VAL A 66 -20.42 -9.37 -14.34
N TYR A 67 -20.16 -8.63 -15.42
CA TYR A 67 -21.11 -7.69 -16.01
C TYR A 67 -22.38 -8.39 -16.50
N GLN A 68 -22.25 -9.50 -17.24
CA GLN A 68 -23.38 -10.31 -17.69
C GLN A 68 -24.18 -10.89 -16.52
N CYS A 69 -23.50 -11.33 -15.46
CA CYS A 69 -24.15 -11.80 -14.23
C CYS A 69 -25.00 -10.68 -13.58
N ALA A 70 -24.42 -9.50 -13.42
CA ALA A 70 -25.12 -8.33 -12.86
C ALA A 70 -26.31 -7.91 -13.74
N LEU A 71 -26.14 -7.87 -15.06
CA LEU A 71 -27.23 -7.56 -15.99
C LEU A 71 -28.36 -8.59 -15.94
N ASN A 72 -28.04 -9.87 -15.83
CA ASN A 72 -29.06 -10.92 -15.73
C ASN A 72 -29.86 -10.80 -14.42
N GLN A 73 -29.20 -10.48 -13.31
CA GLN A 73 -29.86 -10.20 -12.04
C GLN A 73 -30.76 -8.95 -12.12
N ALA A 74 -30.28 -7.88 -12.75
CA ALA A 74 -31.08 -6.66 -12.96
C ALA A 74 -32.32 -6.93 -13.84
N LYS A 75 -32.19 -7.76 -14.88
CA LYS A 75 -33.32 -8.17 -15.72
C LYS A 75 -34.33 -9.02 -14.95
N LEU A 76 -33.87 -9.92 -14.07
CA LEU A 76 -34.76 -10.72 -13.21
C LEU A 76 -35.53 -9.84 -12.23
N LEU A 77 -34.86 -8.85 -11.61
CA LEU A 77 -35.48 -7.84 -10.75
C LEU A 77 -36.57 -7.04 -11.48
N ALA A 78 -36.31 -6.64 -12.72
CA ALA A 78 -37.25 -5.86 -13.53
C ALA A 78 -38.47 -6.67 -13.98
N LYS A 79 -38.32 -7.98 -14.19
CA LYS A 79 -39.43 -8.86 -14.61
C LYS A 79 -40.33 -9.25 -13.45
N ASP A 80 -39.74 -9.72 -12.35
CA ASP A 80 -40.49 -10.28 -11.21
C ASP A 80 -39.89 -9.81 -9.87
N PRO A 81 -40.27 -8.61 -9.39
CA PRO A 81 -39.68 -8.05 -8.16
C PRO A 81 -39.98 -8.92 -6.93
N LYS A 82 -41.14 -9.62 -6.90
CA LYS A 82 -41.58 -10.44 -5.77
C LYS A 82 -40.68 -11.67 -5.54
N VAL A 83 -40.32 -12.36 -6.62
CA VAL A 83 -39.46 -13.55 -6.56
C VAL A 83 -38.07 -13.18 -6.02
N VAL A 84 -37.56 -12.01 -6.42
CA VAL A 84 -36.25 -11.57 -5.95
C VAL A 84 -36.30 -11.11 -4.49
N THR A 85 -37.36 -10.41 -4.05
CA THR A 85 -37.50 -10.04 -2.63
C THR A 85 -37.57 -11.27 -1.74
N GLU A 86 -38.27 -12.32 -2.14
CA GLU A 86 -38.33 -13.57 -1.38
C GLU A 86 -36.98 -14.29 -1.34
N THR A 87 -36.23 -14.27 -2.44
CA THR A 87 -34.90 -14.87 -2.52
C THR A 87 -33.88 -14.12 -1.66
N ILE A 88 -33.92 -12.79 -1.67
CA ILE A 88 -33.07 -11.94 -0.83
C ILE A 88 -33.40 -12.14 0.65
N VAL A 89 -34.67 -12.17 1.01
CA VAL A 89 -35.10 -12.39 2.41
C VAL A 89 -34.68 -13.77 2.90
N LYS A 90 -34.84 -14.82 2.09
CA LYS A 90 -34.37 -16.18 2.42
C LYS A 90 -32.85 -16.24 2.56
N ASN A 91 -32.11 -15.58 1.67
CA ASN A 91 -30.65 -15.51 1.76
C ASN A 91 -30.17 -14.70 2.97
N ALA A 92 -30.87 -13.61 3.31
CA ALA A 92 -30.56 -12.77 4.47
C ALA A 92 -30.77 -13.52 5.80
N GLN A 93 -31.77 -14.41 5.86
CA GLN A 93 -32.03 -15.25 7.03
C GLN A 93 -30.98 -16.37 7.22
N GLY A 94 -30.24 -16.71 6.17
CA GLY A 94 -29.22 -17.78 6.18
C GLY A 94 -27.80 -17.31 6.50
N PHE A 95 -27.53 -16.01 6.61
CA PHE A 95 -26.16 -15.53 6.82
C PHE A 95 -25.65 -15.83 8.23
N SER A 96 -24.48 -16.46 8.28
CA SER A 96 -23.73 -16.56 9.54
C SER A 96 -23.14 -15.20 9.92
N LYS A 97 -22.88 -15.00 11.22
CA LYS A 97 -22.24 -13.78 11.74
C LYS A 97 -20.89 -13.53 11.07
N ASP A 98 -20.13 -14.59 10.82
CA ASP A 98 -18.81 -14.52 10.18
C ASP A 98 -18.89 -14.05 8.72
N GLU A 99 -19.90 -14.51 7.99
CA GLU A 99 -20.13 -14.10 6.60
C GLU A 99 -20.51 -12.61 6.53
N THR A 100 -21.34 -12.16 7.46
CA THR A 100 -21.73 -10.74 7.56
C THR A 100 -20.51 -9.85 7.79
N ILE A 101 -19.63 -10.23 8.72
CA ILE A 101 -18.38 -9.50 8.97
C ILE A 101 -17.52 -9.47 7.70
N ARG A 102 -17.41 -10.59 6.99
CA ARG A 102 -16.63 -10.67 5.74
C ARG A 102 -17.18 -9.74 4.65
N TYR A 103 -18.50 -9.71 4.46
CA TYR A 103 -19.12 -8.79 3.49
C TYR A 103 -18.94 -7.33 3.90
N ILE A 104 -19.01 -7.01 5.19
CA ILE A 104 -18.73 -5.65 5.69
C ILE A 104 -17.27 -5.27 5.40
N CYS A 105 -16.32 -6.17 5.64
CA CYS A 105 -14.91 -5.93 5.30
C CYS A 105 -14.73 -5.64 3.80
N TYR A 106 -15.39 -6.41 2.92
CA TYR A 106 -15.35 -6.15 1.48
C TYR A 106 -16.00 -4.82 1.10
N PHE A 107 -17.12 -4.47 1.74
CA PHE A 107 -17.76 -3.18 1.51
C PHE A 107 -16.84 -2.01 1.89
N ILE A 108 -16.22 -2.07 3.07
CA ILE A 108 -15.24 -1.07 3.52
C ILE A 108 -14.07 -0.98 2.53
N GLN A 109 -13.60 -2.12 2.03
CA GLN A 109 -12.52 -2.17 1.05
C GLN A 109 -12.90 -1.50 -0.28
N ILE A 110 -14.12 -1.73 -0.78
CA ILE A 110 -14.63 -1.08 -2.00
C ILE A 110 -14.72 0.43 -1.79
N VAL A 111 -15.26 0.89 -0.67
CA VAL A 111 -15.32 2.31 -0.31
C VAL A 111 -13.91 2.91 -0.22
N GLY A 112 -12.97 2.18 0.38
CA GLY A 112 -11.57 2.57 0.43
C GLY A 112 -10.95 2.75 -0.96
N PHE A 113 -11.16 1.79 -1.87
CA PHE A 113 -10.66 1.89 -3.25
C PHE A 113 -11.33 3.01 -4.05
N PHE A 114 -12.62 3.27 -3.81
CA PHE A 114 -13.32 4.41 -4.41
C PHE A 114 -12.66 5.74 -4.00
N SER A 115 -12.44 5.95 -2.71
CA SER A 115 -11.76 7.16 -2.20
C SER A 115 -10.31 7.27 -2.70
N LEU A 116 -9.59 6.15 -2.80
CA LEU A 116 -8.24 6.13 -3.41
C LEU A 116 -8.29 6.55 -4.89
N GLY A 117 -9.30 6.12 -5.62
CA GLY A 117 -9.56 6.55 -6.99
C GLY A 117 -9.80 8.06 -7.10
N GLU A 118 -10.58 8.63 -6.18
CA GLU A 118 -10.78 10.09 -6.12
C GLU A 118 -9.50 10.85 -5.80
N ILE A 119 -8.66 10.35 -4.89
CA ILE A 119 -7.35 10.96 -4.58
C ILE A 119 -6.44 10.96 -5.81
N ILE A 120 -6.37 9.83 -6.54
CA ILE A 120 -5.58 9.71 -7.76
C ILE A 120 -6.14 10.62 -8.86
N GLY A 121 -7.46 10.63 -9.05
CA GLY A 121 -8.14 11.45 -10.06
C GLY A 121 -7.97 12.94 -9.82
N ARG A 122 -8.04 13.39 -8.56
CA ARG A 122 -7.80 14.79 -8.17
C ARG A 122 -6.32 15.14 -8.02
N ARG A 123 -5.42 14.15 -7.95
CA ARG A 123 -3.98 14.31 -7.70
C ARG A 123 -3.67 15.09 -6.41
N HIS A 124 -4.59 15.06 -5.45
CA HIS A 124 -4.51 15.79 -4.20
C HIS A 124 -4.92 14.90 -3.04
N ILE A 125 -4.15 14.94 -1.95
CA ILE A 125 -4.30 14.02 -0.81
C ILE A 125 -5.33 14.55 0.19
N VAL A 126 -5.47 15.87 0.35
CA VAL A 126 -6.29 16.47 1.43
C VAL A 126 -7.14 17.64 0.92
N GLY A 127 -8.45 17.46 0.78
CA GLY A 127 -9.35 18.56 0.42
C GLY A 127 -9.28 18.97 -1.06
N TYR A 128 -9.98 20.05 -1.42
CA TYR A 128 -9.77 20.75 -2.69
C TYR A 128 -8.78 21.88 -2.46
N GLU A 129 -8.05 22.30 -3.49
CA GLU A 129 -7.33 23.59 -3.43
C GLU A 129 -8.39 24.68 -3.28
N GLU A 130 -8.65 25.09 -2.04
CA GLU A 130 -9.25 26.37 -1.75
C GLU A 130 -8.25 27.42 -2.26
N HIS A 131 -8.75 28.43 -2.97
CA HIS A 131 -7.98 29.55 -3.53
C HIS A 131 -6.85 30.07 -2.64
#